data_AF-A0A812PQ53-F1
#
_entry.id   AF-A0A812PQ53-F1
#
_cell.length_a   1.000
_cell.length_b   1.000
_cell.length_c   1.000
_cell.angle_alpha   90.00
_cell.angle_beta   90.00
_cell.angle_gamma   90.00
#
_symmetry.space_group_name_H-M   'P 1'
#
loop_
_entity.id
_entity.type
_entity.pdbx_description
1 polymer ?
#
loop_
_entity_poly.entity_id
_entity_poly.type
_entity_poly.pdbx_seq_one_letter_code
_entity_poly.pdbx_strand_id
1 'polypeptide(L)'
;APTIPAWQAAFGNFIPFAVLTYGVNQSVAWAIGGFAIRFYMKDVLGLDGATMGRLTTAAGLPWNMKPFMGMLSDGIAFCGYHRRSYIVVAAAGGFASYILLGTLALPAAALVVVMVVINLSVSTTDVIVDGKAAELSREVPKHASDLQSLFWGVSAIFGLASSSLKGALVEWFSPQKVLLSMTACSVSLLLPALWGWMPEERLPEARCCRAKLDQFRKHPSVSAVAVLMTVVSTCLSSVQVLVSNTQARAIITLLCAAAVAAQSYRALNQITPHLGRTALFIFLRQCLQGGLG
;
A
#
# COMPACT_ATOMS: atom_id res chain seq x y z
N ALA A 1 -25.46 4.77 -33.83
CA ALA A 1 -24.28 4.23 -33.13
C ALA A 1 -24.75 3.65 -31.79
N PRO A 2 -24.36 2.43 -31.41
CA PRO A 2 -24.78 1.90 -30.12
C PRO A 2 -24.18 2.79 -29.02
N THR A 3 -25.05 3.38 -28.20
CA THR A 3 -24.66 4.17 -27.04
C THR A 3 -23.88 3.27 -26.09
N ILE A 4 -22.59 3.54 -25.93
CA ILE A 4 -21.74 2.83 -24.98
C ILE A 4 -22.44 2.90 -23.61
N PRO A 5 -22.71 1.78 -22.93
CA PRO A 5 -23.32 1.78 -21.61
C PRO A 5 -22.54 2.70 -20.66
N ALA A 6 -23.25 3.49 -19.85
CA ALA A 6 -22.64 4.47 -18.95
C ALA A 6 -21.56 3.86 -18.03
N TRP A 7 -21.69 2.59 -17.65
CA TRP A 7 -20.68 1.87 -16.88
C TRP A 7 -19.40 1.59 -17.70
N GLN A 8 -19.50 1.27 -18.98
CA GLN A 8 -18.33 1.07 -19.84
C GLN A 8 -17.58 2.39 -20.10
N ALA A 9 -18.31 3.50 -20.20
CA ALA A 9 -17.72 4.83 -20.31
C ALA A 9 -17.03 5.28 -19.00
N ALA A 10 -17.62 4.96 -17.84
CA ALA A 10 -17.08 5.35 -16.54
C ALA A 10 -15.92 4.45 -16.06
N PHE A 11 -16.00 3.14 -16.29
CA PHE A 11 -15.06 2.16 -15.73
C PHE A 11 -14.00 1.63 -16.72
N GLY A 12 -14.11 1.96 -18.02
CA GLY A 12 -13.38 1.35 -19.14
C GLY A 12 -11.96 0.87 -18.83
N ASN A 13 -10.98 1.76 -18.88
CA ASN A 13 -9.57 1.40 -18.62
C ASN A 13 -9.24 1.26 -17.12
N PHE A 14 -10.15 1.67 -16.24
CA PHE A 14 -9.95 1.60 -14.80
C PHE A 14 -10.08 0.18 -14.26
N ILE A 15 -11.04 -0.62 -14.75
CA ILE A 15 -11.20 -2.02 -14.34
C ILE A 15 -9.92 -2.83 -14.54
N PRO A 16 -9.33 -2.92 -15.75
CA PRO A 16 -8.13 -3.71 -15.95
C PRO A 16 -6.94 -3.15 -15.17
N PHE A 17 -6.88 -1.82 -14.96
CA PHE A 17 -5.88 -1.20 -14.09
C PHE A 17 -6.02 -1.64 -12.62
N ALA A 18 -7.24 -1.67 -12.10
CA ALA A 18 -7.52 -2.13 -10.75
C ALA A 18 -7.25 -3.65 -10.60
N VAL A 19 -7.58 -4.46 -11.61
CA VAL A 19 -7.23 -5.89 -11.66
C VAL A 19 -5.72 -6.09 -11.55
N LEU A 20 -4.91 -5.31 -12.27
CA LEU A 20 -3.44 -5.35 -12.17
C LEU A 20 -2.95 -4.89 -10.79
N THR A 21 -3.62 -3.90 -10.20
CA THR A 21 -3.27 -3.40 -8.86
C THR A 21 -3.51 -4.43 -7.77
N TYR A 22 -4.73 -4.96 -7.65
CA TYR A 22 -5.09 -5.92 -6.60
C TYR A 22 -4.54 -7.33 -6.87
N GLY A 23 -4.55 -7.77 -8.12
CA GLY A 23 -4.07 -9.09 -8.51
C GLY A 23 -2.55 -9.17 -8.53
N VAL A 24 -1.90 -8.36 -9.36
CA VAL A 24 -0.45 -8.48 -9.58
C VAL A 24 0.31 -7.70 -8.51
N ASN A 25 0.14 -6.38 -8.46
CA ASN A 25 0.99 -5.55 -7.60
C ASN A 25 0.76 -5.78 -6.10
N GLN A 26 -0.44 -6.15 -5.68
CA GLN A 26 -0.73 -6.47 -4.27
C GLN A 26 -0.54 -7.96 -3.99
N SER A 27 -1.34 -8.84 -4.59
CA SER A 27 -1.32 -10.27 -4.21
C SER A 27 -0.05 -11.00 -4.63
N VAL A 28 0.43 -10.85 -5.88
CA VAL A 28 1.66 -11.52 -6.32
C VAL A 28 2.87 -10.98 -5.55
N ALA A 29 2.98 -9.65 -5.41
CA ALA A 29 4.09 -9.04 -4.68
C ALA A 29 4.11 -9.46 -3.20
N TRP A 30 2.95 -9.53 -2.54
CA TRP A 30 2.86 -9.99 -1.15
C TRP A 30 3.21 -11.48 -1.03
N ALA A 31 2.62 -12.33 -1.86
CA ALA A 31 2.77 -13.78 -1.76
C ALA A 31 4.16 -14.26 -2.19
N ILE A 32 4.62 -13.88 -3.38
CA ILE A 32 5.92 -14.31 -3.93
C ILE A 32 7.02 -13.37 -3.46
N GLY A 33 6.86 -12.06 -3.64
CA GLY A 33 7.88 -11.08 -3.24
C GLY A 33 8.16 -11.11 -1.73
N GLY A 34 7.12 -11.09 -0.90
CA GLY A 34 7.25 -11.20 0.54
C GLY A 34 7.92 -12.51 0.99
N PHE A 35 7.65 -13.62 0.29
CA PHE A 35 8.29 -14.91 0.56
C PHE A 35 9.77 -14.90 0.15
N ALA A 36 10.09 -14.37 -1.03
CA ALA A 36 11.46 -14.25 -1.51
C ALA A 36 12.32 -13.33 -0.63
N ILE A 37 11.77 -12.21 -0.11
CA ILE A 37 12.48 -11.34 0.85
C ILE A 37 12.82 -12.11 2.15
N ARG A 38 11.90 -12.95 2.65
CA ARG A 38 12.15 -13.77 3.85
C ARG A 38 13.29 -14.77 3.62
N PHE A 39 13.30 -15.46 2.49
CA PHE A 39 14.39 -16.38 2.13
C PHE A 39 15.70 -15.63 1.85
N TYR A 40 15.65 -14.43 1.27
CA TYR A 40 16.83 -13.57 1.13
C TYR A 40 17.43 -13.21 2.50
N MET A 41 16.61 -12.77 3.46
CA MET A 41 17.09 -12.44 4.81
C MET A 41 17.66 -13.66 5.55
N LYS A 42 17.05 -14.83 5.35
CA LYS A 42 17.48 -16.07 6.02
C LYS A 42 18.73 -16.66 5.38
N ASP A 43 18.69 -16.94 4.08
CA ASP A 43 19.70 -17.76 3.40
C ASP A 43 20.87 -16.95 2.87
N VAL A 44 20.67 -15.68 2.53
CA VAL A 44 21.75 -14.80 2.04
C VAL A 44 22.36 -13.99 3.18
N LEU A 45 21.53 -13.41 4.05
CA LEU A 45 22.01 -12.57 5.16
C LEU A 45 22.21 -13.31 6.48
N GLY A 46 21.74 -14.56 6.60
CA GLY A 46 21.90 -15.36 7.81
C GLY A 46 21.17 -14.81 9.04
N LEU A 47 20.12 -14.00 8.85
CA LEU A 47 19.42 -13.35 9.95
C LEU A 47 18.55 -14.34 10.73
N ASP A 48 18.51 -14.17 12.05
CA ASP A 48 17.61 -14.93 12.91
C ASP A 48 16.15 -14.50 12.73
N GLY A 49 15.22 -15.39 13.07
CA GLY A 49 13.78 -15.15 12.88
C GLY A 49 13.25 -13.93 13.64
N ALA A 50 13.80 -13.59 14.81
CA ALA A 50 13.37 -12.42 15.56
C ALA A 50 13.83 -11.13 14.86
N THR A 51 15.07 -11.09 14.34
CA THR A 51 15.55 -9.96 13.54
C THR A 51 14.74 -9.80 12.24
N MET A 52 14.48 -10.88 11.52
CA MET A 52 13.64 -10.85 10.31
C MET A 52 12.25 -10.27 10.58
N GLY A 53 11.62 -10.70 11.69
CA GLY A 53 10.33 -10.17 12.13
C GLY A 53 10.40 -8.66 12.37
N ARG A 54 11.41 -8.18 13.11
CA ARG A 54 11.62 -6.75 13.38
C ARG A 54 11.77 -5.93 12.09
N LEU A 55 12.63 -6.37 11.17
CA LEU A 55 12.88 -5.64 9.92
C LEU A 55 11.63 -5.60 9.04
N THR A 56 10.88 -6.70 8.98
CA THR A 56 9.62 -6.77 8.22
C THR A 56 8.57 -5.85 8.83
N THR A 57 8.40 -5.84 10.15
CA THR A 57 7.49 -4.92 10.84
C THR A 57 7.89 -3.46 10.62
N ALA A 58 9.18 -3.13 10.70
CA ALA A 58 9.67 -1.78 10.44
C ALA A 58 9.36 -1.34 9.01
N ALA A 59 9.56 -2.23 8.03
CA ALA A 59 9.29 -1.97 6.63
C ALA A 59 7.80 -1.85 6.26
N GLY A 60 6.90 -2.38 7.10
CA GLY A 60 5.45 -2.25 6.95
C GLY A 60 4.89 -0.84 7.19
N LEU A 61 5.73 0.11 7.59
CA LEU A 61 5.39 1.51 7.85
C LEU A 61 4.43 2.15 6.82
N PRO A 62 4.65 2.02 5.49
CA PRO A 62 3.82 2.70 4.50
C PRO A 62 2.33 2.32 4.53
N TRP A 63 2.00 1.09 4.96
CA TRP A 63 0.61 0.65 5.06
C TRP A 63 -0.19 1.46 6.10
N ASN A 64 0.48 1.92 7.16
CA ASN A 64 -0.13 2.80 8.16
C ASN A 64 -0.15 4.27 7.71
N MET A 65 0.70 4.64 6.76
CA MET A 65 0.75 5.98 6.15
C MET A 65 -0.24 6.15 4.99
N LYS A 66 -0.99 5.12 4.62
CA LYS A 66 -1.98 5.18 3.53
C LYS A 66 -2.92 6.38 3.60
N PRO A 67 -3.58 6.70 4.74
CA PRO A 67 -4.46 7.86 4.82
C PRO A 67 -3.73 9.17 4.49
N PHE A 68 -2.47 9.28 4.90
CA PHE A 68 -1.63 10.43 4.59
C PHE A 68 -1.27 10.52 3.11
N MET A 69 -0.94 9.39 2.48
CA MET A 69 -0.67 9.35 1.04
C MET A 69 -1.91 9.68 0.20
N GLY A 70 -3.10 9.20 0.58
CA GLY A 70 -4.36 9.54 -0.08
C GLY A 70 -4.67 11.04 0.02
N MET A 71 -4.50 11.61 1.22
CA MET A 71 -4.59 13.05 1.43
C MET A 71 -3.60 13.84 0.57
N LEU A 72 -2.35 13.38 0.46
CA LEU A 72 -1.32 14.03 -0.32
C LEU A 72 -1.67 14.06 -1.81
N SER A 73 -2.09 12.91 -2.37
CA SER A 73 -2.50 12.82 -3.77
C SER A 73 -3.71 13.69 -4.10
N ASP A 74 -4.70 13.75 -3.20
CA ASP A 74 -5.90 14.55 -3.43
C ASP A 74 -5.63 16.07 -3.28
N GLY A 75 -4.71 16.47 -2.39
CA GLY A 75 -4.43 17.87 -2.07
C GLY A 75 -3.37 18.54 -2.93
N ILE A 76 -2.41 17.78 -3.46
CA ILE A 76 -1.26 18.32 -4.20
C ILE A 76 -1.18 17.62 -5.56
N ALA A 77 -1.46 18.35 -6.63
CA ALA A 77 -1.17 17.87 -7.97
C ALA A 77 0.35 17.85 -8.18
N PHE A 78 0.85 16.84 -8.89
CA PHE A 78 2.24 16.72 -9.31
C PHE A 78 2.27 16.39 -10.81
N CYS A 79 3.13 17.05 -11.58
CA CYS A 79 3.17 16.93 -13.05
C CYS A 79 1.80 17.15 -13.76
N GLY A 80 0.90 17.93 -13.15
CA GLY A 80 -0.44 18.20 -13.68
C GLY A 80 -1.48 17.10 -13.48
N TYR A 81 -1.17 16.10 -12.66
CA TYR A 81 -2.09 15.06 -12.24
C TYR A 81 -2.10 14.97 -10.70
N HIS A 82 -3.26 14.73 -10.11
CA HIS A 82 -3.41 14.43 -8.68
C HIS A 82 -3.09 12.97 -8.36
N ARG A 83 -3.33 12.03 -9.28
CA ARG A 83 -3.23 10.60 -8.98
C ARG A 83 -2.24 9.86 -9.85
N ARG A 84 -2.32 10.06 -11.17
CA ARG A 84 -1.49 9.35 -12.16
C ARG A 84 0.00 9.53 -11.90
N SER A 85 0.43 10.74 -11.57
CA SER A 85 1.84 11.06 -11.34
C SER A 85 2.41 10.38 -10.10
N TYR A 86 1.64 10.29 -9.01
CA TYR A 86 2.02 9.58 -7.80
C TYR A 86 2.18 8.08 -8.06
N ILE A 87 1.27 7.47 -8.82
CA ILE A 87 1.39 6.06 -9.21
C ILE A 87 2.65 5.81 -10.04
N VAL A 88 2.95 6.69 -11.00
CA VAL A 88 4.16 6.56 -11.84
C VAL A 88 5.42 6.62 -10.99
N VAL A 89 5.52 7.58 -10.07
CA VAL A 89 6.68 7.72 -9.17
C VAL A 89 6.78 6.52 -8.22
N ALA A 90 5.66 6.10 -7.64
CA ALA A 90 5.57 4.95 -6.76
C ALA A 90 6.05 3.67 -7.47
N ALA A 91 5.48 3.37 -8.65
CA ALA A 91 5.82 2.21 -9.45
C ALA A 91 7.27 2.24 -9.95
N ALA A 92 7.81 3.40 -10.33
CA ALA A 92 9.22 3.55 -10.70
C ALA A 92 10.15 3.27 -9.51
N GLY A 93 9.80 3.75 -8.31
CA GLY A 93 10.53 3.45 -7.09
C GLY A 93 10.51 1.97 -6.72
N GLY A 94 9.34 1.31 -6.85
CA GLY A 94 9.20 -0.14 -6.69
C GLY A 94 10.04 -0.93 -7.70
N PHE A 95 10.02 -0.53 -8.97
CA PHE A 95 10.81 -1.14 -10.03
C PHE A 95 12.32 -1.07 -9.74
N ALA A 96 12.83 0.12 -9.42
CA ALA A 96 14.23 0.31 -9.05
C ALA A 96 14.61 -0.51 -7.81
N SER A 97 13.72 -0.59 -6.83
CA SER A 97 13.91 -1.36 -5.59
C SER A 97 14.04 -2.86 -5.85
N TYR A 98 13.19 -3.43 -6.71
CA TYR A 98 13.29 -4.85 -7.08
C TYR A 98 14.54 -5.17 -7.89
N ILE A 99 14.98 -4.27 -8.79
CA ILE A 99 16.27 -4.41 -9.49
C ILE A 99 17.41 -4.41 -8.48
N LEU A 100 17.39 -3.45 -7.55
CA LEU A 100 18.45 -3.31 -6.55
C LEU A 100 18.57 -4.57 -5.68
N LEU A 101 17.45 -5.11 -5.19
CA LEU A 101 17.44 -6.37 -4.42
C LEU A 101 17.82 -7.59 -5.24
N GLY A 102 17.49 -7.59 -6.52
CA GLY A 102 17.79 -8.70 -7.42
C GLY A 102 19.26 -8.75 -7.88
N THR A 103 19.96 -7.62 -7.83
CA THR A 103 21.33 -7.48 -8.37
C THR A 103 22.40 -7.30 -7.30
N LEU A 104 22.09 -6.64 -6.19
CA LEU A 104 23.06 -6.32 -5.14
C LEU A 104 22.71 -7.04 -3.84
N ALA A 105 23.74 -7.57 -3.17
CA ALA A 105 23.63 -8.06 -1.81
C ALA A 105 23.65 -6.86 -0.85
N LEU A 106 22.47 -6.40 -0.43
CA LEU A 106 22.34 -5.26 0.47
C LEU A 106 22.53 -5.67 1.95
N PRO A 107 23.21 -4.83 2.76
CA PRO A 107 23.23 -5.01 4.21
C PRO A 107 21.84 -4.79 4.81
N ALA A 108 21.61 -5.33 6.01
CA ALA A 108 20.30 -5.31 6.68
C ALA A 108 19.68 -3.90 6.81
N ALA A 109 20.49 -2.87 7.09
CA ALA A 109 20.00 -1.50 7.19
C ALA A 109 19.50 -0.94 5.84
N ALA A 110 20.22 -1.20 4.75
CA ALA A 110 19.82 -0.79 3.41
C ALA A 110 18.58 -1.59 2.93
N LEU A 111 18.50 -2.88 3.30
CA LEU A 111 17.36 -3.72 3.00
C LEU A 111 16.05 -3.13 3.54
N VAL A 112 16.02 -2.65 4.79
CA VAL A 112 14.81 -2.02 5.37
C VAL A 112 14.35 -0.82 4.54
N VAL A 113 15.28 0.05 4.14
CA VAL A 113 14.95 1.23 3.33
C VAL A 113 14.34 0.81 1.99
N VAL A 114 14.93 -0.17 1.31
CA VAL A 114 14.42 -0.67 0.04
C VAL A 114 13.06 -1.35 0.21
N MET A 115 12.86 -2.11 1.28
CA MET A 115 11.55 -2.68 1.62
C MET A 115 10.50 -1.61 1.91
N VAL A 116 10.86 -0.51 2.57
CA VAL A 116 9.96 0.64 2.78
C VAL A 116 9.55 1.24 1.44
N VAL A 117 10.48 1.41 0.49
CA VAL A 117 10.15 1.94 -0.85
C VAL A 117 9.22 0.99 -1.62
N ILE A 118 9.43 -0.33 -1.53
CA ILE A 118 8.53 -1.33 -2.12
C ILE A 118 7.12 -1.23 -1.51
N ASN A 119 7.04 -1.20 -0.18
CA ASN A 119 5.75 -1.07 0.51
C ASN A 119 5.08 0.28 0.20
N LEU A 120 5.84 1.35 0.03
CA LEU A 120 5.33 2.65 -0.37
C LEU A 120 4.76 2.61 -1.80
N SER A 121 5.45 1.91 -2.72
CA SER A 121 4.96 1.69 -4.09
C SER A 121 3.58 1.01 -4.10
N VAL A 122 3.46 -0.09 -3.35
CA VAL A 122 2.22 -0.88 -3.29
C VAL A 122 1.11 -0.11 -2.58
N SER A 123 1.37 0.41 -1.39
CA SER A 123 0.37 1.10 -0.56
C SER A 123 -0.13 2.41 -1.17
N THR A 124 0.73 3.16 -1.87
CA THR A 124 0.32 4.41 -2.54
C THR A 124 -0.59 4.12 -3.72
N THR A 125 -0.27 3.10 -4.52
CA THR A 125 -1.12 2.73 -5.67
C THR A 125 -2.48 2.21 -5.21
N ASP A 126 -2.49 1.39 -4.16
CA ASP A 126 -3.70 0.86 -3.52
C ASP A 126 -4.65 1.98 -3.05
N VAL A 127 -4.16 2.94 -2.24
CA VAL A 127 -5.03 4.02 -1.73
C VAL A 127 -5.56 4.94 -2.84
N ILE A 128 -4.78 5.16 -3.91
CA ILE A 128 -5.21 5.96 -5.05
C ILE A 128 -6.29 5.24 -5.86
N VAL A 129 -6.13 3.93 -6.07
CA VAL A 129 -7.14 3.11 -6.76
C VAL A 129 -8.42 3.02 -5.94
N ASP A 130 -8.33 2.84 -4.62
CA ASP A 130 -9.48 2.89 -3.71
C ASP A 130 -10.20 4.23 -3.77
N GLY A 131 -9.44 5.34 -3.73
CA GLY A 131 -9.99 6.68 -3.86
C GLY A 131 -10.74 6.88 -5.18
N LYS A 132 -10.17 6.40 -6.30
CA LYS A 132 -10.84 6.48 -7.60
C LYS A 132 -12.05 5.55 -7.70
N ALA A 133 -11.97 4.35 -7.15
CA ALA A 133 -13.09 3.42 -7.08
C ALA A 133 -14.26 4.01 -6.28
N ALA A 134 -13.96 4.71 -5.18
CA ALA A 134 -14.96 5.39 -4.36
C ALA A 134 -15.64 6.54 -5.13
N GLU A 135 -14.89 7.32 -5.92
CA GLU A 135 -15.48 8.34 -6.81
C GLU A 135 -16.41 7.73 -7.86
N LEU A 136 -15.93 6.72 -8.59
CA LEU A 136 -16.72 6.06 -9.63
C LEU A 136 -17.96 5.36 -9.04
N SER A 137 -17.86 4.85 -7.81
CA SER A 137 -18.99 4.27 -7.08
C SER A 137 -20.03 5.32 -6.69
N ARG A 138 -19.67 6.59 -6.57
CA ARG A 138 -20.64 7.68 -6.35
C ARG A 138 -21.32 8.10 -7.65
N GLU A 139 -20.61 8.02 -8.77
CA GLU A 139 -21.16 8.30 -10.10
C GLU A 139 -22.09 7.17 -10.58
N VAL A 140 -21.74 5.91 -10.30
CA VAL A 140 -22.53 4.72 -10.67
C VAL A 140 -22.78 3.83 -9.43
N PRO A 141 -23.69 4.22 -8.52
CA PRO A 141 -23.91 3.51 -7.26
C PRO A 141 -24.34 2.05 -7.40
N LYS A 142 -25.01 1.72 -8.50
CA LYS A 142 -25.53 0.37 -8.78
C LYS A 142 -24.44 -0.71 -8.78
N HIS A 143 -23.20 -0.36 -9.14
CA HIS A 143 -22.09 -1.31 -9.28
C HIS A 143 -20.99 -1.16 -8.22
N ALA A 144 -21.21 -0.36 -7.18
CA ALA A 144 -20.22 -0.10 -6.14
C ALA A 144 -19.78 -1.38 -5.41
N SER A 145 -20.73 -2.24 -5.05
CA SER A 145 -20.46 -3.54 -4.40
C SER A 145 -19.80 -4.54 -5.34
N ASP A 146 -20.18 -4.52 -6.62
CA ASP A 146 -19.64 -5.42 -7.64
C ASP A 146 -18.15 -5.13 -7.87
N LEU A 147 -17.79 -3.84 -7.91
CA LEU A 147 -16.41 -3.38 -8.08
C LEU A 147 -15.52 -3.83 -6.91
N GLN A 148 -15.99 -3.68 -5.67
CA GLN A 148 -15.26 -4.15 -4.49
C GLN A 148 -15.13 -5.68 -4.49
N SER A 149 -16.20 -6.39 -4.83
CA SER A 149 -16.18 -7.86 -4.95
C SER A 149 -15.18 -8.32 -6.01
N LEU A 150 -15.07 -7.60 -7.13
CA LEU A 150 -14.07 -7.85 -8.17
C LEU A 150 -12.64 -7.68 -7.65
N PHE A 151 -12.35 -6.60 -6.91
CA PHE A 151 -11.01 -6.33 -6.38
C PHE A 151 -10.54 -7.44 -5.45
N TRP A 152 -11.36 -7.82 -4.48
CA TRP A 152 -11.06 -8.89 -3.54
C TRP A 152 -11.06 -10.27 -4.20
N GLY A 153 -11.97 -10.51 -5.16
CA GLY A 153 -12.02 -11.77 -5.92
C GLY A 153 -10.75 -12.00 -6.74
N VAL A 154 -10.30 -10.98 -7.48
CA VAL A 154 -9.04 -11.03 -8.24
C VAL A 154 -7.85 -11.18 -7.30
N SER A 155 -7.82 -10.41 -6.20
CA SER A 155 -6.77 -10.54 -5.18
C SER A 155 -6.67 -11.97 -4.64
N ALA A 156 -7.80 -12.63 -4.37
CA ALA A 156 -7.85 -14.00 -3.89
C ALA A 156 -7.36 -15.01 -4.95
N ILE A 157 -7.78 -14.87 -6.21
CA ILE A 157 -7.36 -15.76 -7.31
C ILE A 157 -5.85 -15.69 -7.51
N PHE A 158 -5.29 -14.48 -7.64
CA PHE A 158 -3.86 -14.28 -7.82
C PHE A 158 -3.07 -14.68 -6.56
N GLY A 159 -3.60 -14.40 -5.37
CA GLY A 159 -3.00 -14.78 -4.10
C GLY A 159 -2.91 -16.30 -3.94
N LEU A 160 -3.94 -17.03 -4.34
CA LEU A 160 -3.96 -18.49 -4.34
C LEU A 160 -2.92 -19.05 -5.32
N ALA A 161 -2.95 -18.61 -6.58
CA ALA A 161 -2.01 -19.04 -7.61
C ALA A 161 -0.55 -18.77 -7.19
N SER A 162 -0.28 -17.58 -6.69
CA SER A 162 1.05 -17.16 -6.22
C SER A 162 1.49 -17.96 -4.99
N SER A 163 0.57 -18.29 -4.08
CA SER A 163 0.87 -19.07 -2.89
C SER A 163 1.26 -20.51 -3.20
N SER A 164 0.70 -21.10 -4.27
CA SER A 164 1.07 -22.44 -4.75
C SER A 164 2.45 -22.45 -5.44
N LEU A 165 2.85 -21.35 -6.07
CA LEU A 165 4.08 -21.29 -6.88
C LEU A 165 5.31 -20.76 -6.12
N LYS A 166 5.13 -19.92 -5.10
CA LYS A 166 6.24 -19.21 -4.43
C LYS A 166 7.36 -20.13 -3.92
N GLY A 167 7.01 -21.32 -3.43
CA GLY A 167 7.99 -22.30 -2.93
C GLY A 167 8.88 -22.83 -4.04
N ALA A 168 8.27 -23.38 -5.10
CA ALA A 168 8.98 -23.86 -6.27
C ALA A 168 9.81 -22.77 -6.95
N LEU A 169 9.32 -21.53 -7.01
CA LEU A 169 10.07 -20.41 -7.59
C LEU A 169 11.37 -20.12 -6.82
N VAL A 170 11.35 -20.16 -5.49
CA VAL A 170 12.56 -19.93 -4.66
C VAL A 170 13.46 -21.17 -4.61
N GLU A 171 12.92 -22.36 -4.87
CA GLU A 171 13.72 -23.58 -4.99
C GLU A 171 14.45 -23.66 -6.34
N TRP A 172 13.74 -23.41 -7.44
CA TRP A 172 14.28 -23.46 -8.80
C TRP A 172 15.19 -22.27 -9.10
N PHE A 173 14.93 -21.11 -8.48
CA PHE A 173 15.70 -19.89 -8.66
C PHE A 173 16.14 -19.34 -7.31
N SER A 174 17.30 -18.70 -7.25
CA SER A 174 17.71 -18.03 -6.01
C SER A 174 16.72 -16.92 -5.60
N PRO A 175 16.57 -16.61 -4.30
CA PRO A 175 15.66 -15.57 -3.82
C PRO A 175 15.85 -14.23 -4.54
N GLN A 176 17.09 -13.85 -4.85
CA GLN A 176 17.41 -12.63 -5.60
C GLN A 176 16.85 -12.65 -7.03
N LYS A 177 16.93 -13.78 -7.75
CA LYS A 177 16.37 -13.89 -9.10
C LYS A 177 14.83 -13.80 -9.07
N VAL A 178 14.20 -14.37 -8.04
CA VAL A 178 12.75 -14.21 -7.83
C VAL A 178 12.40 -12.75 -7.52
N LEU A 179 13.19 -12.05 -6.69
CA LEU A 179 12.98 -10.62 -6.45
C LEU A 179 13.17 -9.78 -7.70
N LEU A 180 14.11 -10.15 -8.57
CA LEU A 180 14.29 -9.49 -9.87
C LEU A 180 13.07 -9.69 -10.78
N SER A 181 12.45 -10.87 -10.79
CA SER A 181 11.24 -11.11 -11.58
C SER A 181 10.03 -10.31 -11.07
N MET A 182 10.02 -9.90 -9.79
CA MET A 182 8.98 -9.03 -9.24
C MET A 182 9.00 -7.61 -9.81
N THR A 183 10.05 -7.22 -10.54
CA THR A 183 10.02 -5.98 -11.35
C THR A 183 8.82 -5.95 -12.30
N ALA A 184 8.37 -7.11 -12.80
CA ALA A 184 7.17 -7.23 -13.61
C ALA A 184 5.90 -6.71 -12.90
N CYS A 185 5.82 -6.84 -11.57
CA CYS A 185 4.70 -6.31 -10.78
C CYS A 185 4.68 -4.78 -10.75
N SER A 186 5.85 -4.14 -10.71
CA SER A 186 5.94 -2.68 -10.79
C SER A 186 5.70 -2.17 -12.22
N VAL A 187 6.19 -2.89 -13.22
CA VAL A 187 5.96 -2.57 -14.65
C VAL A 187 4.49 -2.67 -15.02
N SER A 188 3.76 -3.66 -14.46
CA SER A 188 2.33 -3.83 -14.71
C SER A 188 1.48 -2.65 -14.22
N LEU A 189 2.00 -1.82 -13.30
CA LEU A 189 1.39 -0.54 -12.92
C LEU A 189 1.93 0.63 -13.73
N LEU A 190 3.26 0.67 -13.92
CA LEU A 190 3.95 1.78 -14.56
C LEU A 190 3.45 1.99 -15.99
N LEU A 191 3.32 0.92 -16.78
CA LEU A 191 2.91 1.03 -18.19
C LEU A 191 1.46 1.52 -18.34
N PRO A 192 0.44 0.92 -17.69
CA PRO A 192 -0.92 1.45 -17.73
C PRO A 192 -1.04 2.88 -17.19
N ALA A 193 -0.32 3.21 -16.11
CA ALA A 193 -0.30 4.56 -15.58
C ALA A 193 0.27 5.56 -16.60
N LEU A 194 1.36 5.20 -17.30
CA LEU A 194 1.92 6.01 -18.39
C LEU A 194 1.03 6.04 -19.64
N TRP A 195 0.23 5.01 -19.89
CA TRP A 195 -0.73 4.97 -21.01
C TRP A 195 -2.03 5.73 -20.71
N GLY A 196 -2.23 6.18 -19.46
CA GLY A 196 -3.42 6.93 -19.08
C GLY A 196 -4.65 6.04 -18.85
N TRP A 197 -4.45 4.81 -18.37
CA TRP A 197 -5.55 3.95 -17.95
C TRP A 197 -6.28 4.47 -16.71
N MET A 198 -5.59 5.28 -15.90
CA MET A 198 -6.22 6.04 -14.82
C MET A 198 -7.06 7.18 -15.43
N PRO A 199 -8.40 7.18 -15.24
CA PRO A 199 -9.26 8.22 -15.79
C PRO A 199 -9.09 9.52 -15.00
N GLU A 200 -8.21 10.37 -15.51
CA GLU A 200 -7.87 11.66 -14.92
C GLU A 200 -7.55 12.68 -16.01
N GLU A 201 -8.16 13.86 -15.92
CA GLU A 201 -7.87 14.99 -16.79
C GLU A 201 -6.62 15.75 -16.31
N ARG A 202 -5.78 16.17 -17.26
CA ARG A 202 -4.60 16.96 -16.93
C ARG A 202 -5.03 18.36 -16.50
N LEU A 203 -4.56 18.80 -15.33
CA LEU A 203 -4.81 20.14 -14.84
C LEU A 203 -4.04 21.20 -15.66
N PRO A 204 -4.60 22.42 -15.83
CA PRO A 204 -3.87 23.54 -16.41
C PRO A 204 -2.60 23.86 -15.60
N GLU A 205 -1.51 24.25 -16.28
CA GLU A 205 -0.17 24.44 -15.69
C GLU A 205 -0.17 25.36 -14.46
N ALA A 206 -1.00 26.42 -14.46
CA ALA A 206 -1.15 27.35 -13.34
C ALA A 206 -1.63 26.71 -12.01
N ARG A 207 -2.18 25.49 -12.04
CA ARG A 207 -2.67 24.76 -10.85
C ARG A 207 -1.79 23.57 -10.47
N CYS A 208 -0.76 23.24 -11.24
CA CYS A 208 0.05 22.03 -11.08
C CYS A 208 0.90 21.98 -9.81
N CYS A 209 1.17 23.13 -9.17
CA CYS A 209 2.00 23.20 -7.95
C CYS A 209 1.30 23.91 -6.79
N ARG A 210 0.03 24.29 -6.94
CA ARG A 210 -0.71 24.95 -5.86
C ARG A 210 -1.28 23.88 -4.94
N ALA A 211 -0.58 23.63 -3.83
CA ALA A 211 -1.10 22.77 -2.78
C ALA A 211 -2.42 23.36 -2.28
N LYS A 212 -3.52 22.61 -2.38
CA LYS A 212 -4.83 23.00 -1.84
C LYS A 212 -4.81 22.77 -0.32
N LEU A 213 -3.99 23.52 0.40
CA LEU A 213 -3.90 23.41 1.86
C LEU A 213 -5.25 23.65 2.55
N ASP A 214 -6.14 24.41 1.91
CA ASP A 214 -7.51 24.64 2.37
C ASP A 214 -8.33 23.35 2.44
N GLN A 215 -8.00 22.34 1.63
CA GLN A 215 -8.68 21.05 1.63
C GLN A 215 -8.36 20.23 2.90
N PHE A 216 -7.12 20.33 3.42
CA PHE A 216 -6.75 19.76 4.73
C PHE A 216 -7.44 20.48 5.90
N ARG A 217 -7.76 21.77 5.73
CA ARG A 217 -8.48 22.56 6.73
C ARG A 217 -9.98 22.28 6.78
N LYS A 218 -10.58 21.73 5.71
CA LYS A 218 -12.02 21.43 5.66
C LYS A 218 -12.43 20.24 6.54
N HIS A 219 -11.53 19.28 6.75
CA HIS A 219 -11.79 18.10 7.57
C HIS A 219 -10.66 17.89 8.60
N PRO A 220 -10.53 18.77 9.61
CA PRO A 220 -9.37 18.80 10.49
C PRO A 220 -9.23 17.52 11.33
N SER A 221 -10.33 16.85 11.69
CA SER A 221 -10.30 15.58 12.42
C SER A 221 -9.68 14.45 11.60
N VAL A 222 -10.04 14.33 10.31
CA VAL A 222 -9.49 13.30 9.40
C VAL A 222 -8.02 13.56 9.12
N SER A 223 -7.65 14.81 8.85
CA SER A 223 -6.25 15.19 8.63
C SER A 223 -5.38 15.01 9.86
N ALA A 224 -5.90 15.34 11.05
CA ALA A 224 -5.19 15.11 12.31
C ALA A 224 -4.92 13.61 12.55
N VAL A 225 -5.91 12.73 12.28
CA VAL A 225 -5.72 11.27 12.40
C VAL A 225 -4.67 10.77 11.44
N ALA A 226 -4.71 11.17 10.17
CA ALA A 226 -3.76 10.70 9.18
C ALA A 226 -2.31 11.13 9.48
N VAL A 227 -2.11 12.37 9.92
CA VAL A 227 -0.79 12.88 10.34
C VAL A 227 -0.31 12.15 11.58
N LEU A 228 -1.16 12.02 12.60
CA LEU A 228 -0.84 11.29 13.82
C LEU A 228 -0.45 9.84 13.52
N MET A 229 -1.25 9.11 12.73
CA MET A 229 -0.96 7.73 12.36
C MET A 229 0.40 7.61 11.71
N THR A 230 0.75 8.56 10.83
CA THR A 230 2.06 8.63 10.19
C THR A 230 3.19 8.86 11.20
N VAL A 231 3.04 9.83 12.11
CA VAL A 231 4.05 10.14 13.14
C VAL A 231 4.26 8.95 14.06
N VAL A 232 3.18 8.36 14.59
CA VAL A 232 3.29 7.21 15.50
C VAL A 232 3.86 6.00 14.79
N SER A 233 3.46 5.73 13.54
CA SER A 233 4.00 4.60 12.79
C SER A 233 5.49 4.78 12.49
N THR A 234 5.92 6.00 12.16
CA THR A 234 7.33 6.31 11.91
C THR A 234 8.15 6.14 13.19
N CYS A 235 7.61 6.58 14.34
CA CYS A 235 8.21 6.36 15.65
C CYS A 235 8.31 4.86 15.96
N LEU A 236 7.25 4.10 15.73
CA LEU A 236 7.22 2.64 15.91
C LEU A 236 8.26 1.95 15.03
N SER A 237 8.32 2.27 13.74
CA SER A 237 9.32 1.71 12.81
C SER A 237 10.74 2.03 13.26
N SER A 238 10.99 3.26 13.73
CA SER A 238 12.28 3.68 14.29
C SER A 238 12.64 2.90 15.55
N VAL A 239 11.68 2.71 16.47
CA VAL A 239 11.85 1.90 17.68
C VAL A 239 12.16 0.44 17.32
N GLN A 240 11.55 -0.11 16.27
CA GLN A 240 11.82 -1.47 15.83
C GLN A 240 13.27 -1.68 15.36
N VAL A 241 13.88 -0.66 14.77
CA VAL A 241 15.25 -0.70 14.26
C VAL A 241 16.28 -0.30 15.32
N LEU A 242 16.00 0.74 16.11
CA LEU A 242 16.98 1.35 17.03
C LEU A 242 17.02 0.70 18.41
N VAL A 243 15.92 0.10 18.88
CA VAL A 243 15.84 -0.45 20.25
C VAL A 243 16.17 -1.95 20.26
N SER A 244 17.36 -2.27 20.76
CA SER A 244 17.86 -3.65 20.85
C SER A 244 17.06 -4.49 21.86
N ASN A 245 16.65 -3.90 22.99
CA ASN A 245 15.94 -4.58 24.07
C ASN A 245 14.52 -5.01 23.64
N THR A 246 14.28 -6.33 23.63
CA THR A 246 13.01 -6.93 23.20
C THR A 246 11.84 -6.59 24.10
N GLN A 247 12.03 -6.57 25.42
CA GLN A 247 10.94 -6.24 26.36
C GLN A 247 10.51 -4.78 26.23
N ALA A 248 11.49 -3.86 26.19
CA ALA A 248 11.22 -2.43 26.01
C ALA A 248 10.46 -2.18 24.69
N ARG A 249 10.90 -2.81 23.60
CA ARG A 249 10.27 -2.68 22.27
C ARG A 249 8.84 -3.23 22.25
N ALA A 250 8.59 -4.38 22.87
CA ALA A 250 7.26 -4.96 22.95
C ALA A 250 6.31 -4.04 23.75
N ILE A 251 6.75 -3.53 24.90
CA ILE A 251 5.96 -2.61 25.72
C ILE A 251 5.65 -1.33 24.95
N ILE A 252 6.66 -0.68 24.36
CA ILE A 252 6.46 0.54 23.56
C ILE A 252 5.49 0.29 22.40
N THR A 253 5.64 -0.84 21.70
CA THR A 253 4.78 -1.18 20.56
C THR A 253 3.33 -1.36 21.00
N LEU A 254 3.08 -2.08 22.11
CA LEU A 254 1.74 -2.28 22.65
C LEU A 254 1.11 -0.96 23.12
N LEU A 255 1.88 -0.11 23.82
CA LEU A 255 1.40 1.20 24.28
C LEU A 255 1.04 2.11 23.11
N CYS A 256 1.89 2.22 22.09
CA CYS A 256 1.62 3.02 20.91
C CYS A 256 0.44 2.45 20.10
N ALA A 257 0.33 1.13 19.94
CA ALA A 257 -0.79 0.50 19.24
C ALA A 257 -2.13 0.80 19.95
N ALA A 258 -2.17 0.67 21.28
CA ALA A 258 -3.35 1.01 22.08
C ALA A 258 -3.69 2.51 21.98
N ALA A 259 -2.68 3.39 22.02
CA ALA A 259 -2.87 4.84 21.88
C ALA A 259 -3.45 5.20 20.50
N VAL A 260 -2.90 4.65 19.42
CA VAL A 260 -3.39 4.87 18.05
C VAL A 260 -4.82 4.35 17.90
N ALA A 261 -5.10 3.14 18.38
CA ALA A 261 -6.45 2.58 18.33
C ALA A 261 -7.47 3.45 19.07
N ALA A 262 -7.14 3.89 20.29
CA ALA A 262 -8.00 4.76 21.08
C ALA A 262 -8.22 6.13 20.41
N GLN A 263 -7.17 6.71 19.83
CA GLN A 263 -7.26 8.01 19.17
C GLN A 263 -8.02 7.95 17.85
N SER A 264 -7.77 6.93 17.03
CA SER A 264 -8.53 6.66 15.81
C SER A 264 -10.00 6.41 16.10
N TYR A 265 -10.31 5.65 17.16
CA TYR A 265 -11.69 5.46 17.62
C TYR A 265 -12.34 6.80 17.99
N ARG A 266 -11.69 7.62 18.83
CA ARG A 266 -12.22 8.92 19.26
C ARG A 266 -12.48 9.84 18.07
N ALA A 267 -11.54 9.95 17.15
CA ALA A 267 -11.65 10.84 16.01
C ALA A 267 -12.71 10.39 14.99
N LEU A 268 -12.83 9.08 14.72
CA LEU A 268 -13.87 8.55 13.84
C LEU A 268 -15.25 8.63 14.48
N ASN A 269 -15.35 8.43 15.79
CA ASN A 269 -16.59 8.56 16.55
C ASN A 269 -17.12 10.01 16.58
N GLN A 270 -16.24 11.02 16.45
CA GLN A 270 -16.64 12.42 16.28
C GLN A 270 -17.30 12.71 14.93
N ILE A 271 -17.00 11.91 13.90
CA ILE A 271 -17.61 12.04 12.57
C ILE A 271 -18.95 11.31 12.56
N THR A 272 -18.93 10.00 12.83
CA THR A 272 -20.13 9.17 12.95
C THR A 272 -19.87 8.02 13.92
N PRO A 273 -20.79 7.73 14.87
CA PRO A 273 -20.60 6.64 15.84
C PRO A 273 -20.37 5.26 15.20
N HIS A 274 -20.96 5.03 14.02
CA HIS A 274 -20.79 3.80 13.26
C HIS A 274 -19.33 3.61 12.78
N LEU A 275 -18.67 4.66 12.28
CA LEU A 275 -17.29 4.59 11.80
C LEU A 275 -16.31 4.26 12.94
N GLY A 276 -16.51 4.85 14.12
CA GLY A 276 -15.72 4.53 15.30
C GLY A 276 -15.86 3.06 15.70
N ARG A 277 -17.10 2.56 15.78
CA ARG A 277 -17.36 1.14 16.12
C ARG A 277 -16.76 0.17 15.09
N THR A 278 -16.86 0.48 13.80
CA THR A 278 -16.25 -0.34 12.74
C THR A 278 -14.73 -0.36 12.84
N ALA A 279 -14.08 0.78 13.07
CA ALA A 279 -12.62 0.83 13.24
C ALA A 279 -12.16 0.03 14.47
N LEU A 280 -12.89 0.13 15.58
CA LEU A 280 -12.61 -0.67 16.78
C LEU A 280 -12.79 -2.16 16.51
N PHE A 281 -13.85 -2.55 15.80
CA PHE A 281 -14.08 -3.95 15.41
C PHE A 281 -12.93 -4.49 14.55
N ILE A 282 -12.48 -3.74 13.54
CA ILE A 282 -11.35 -4.14 12.69
C ILE A 282 -10.07 -4.29 13.52
N PHE A 283 -9.78 -3.36 14.43
CA PHE A 283 -8.63 -3.45 15.32
C PHE A 283 -8.69 -4.68 16.23
N LEU A 284 -9.82 -4.88 16.92
CA LEU A 284 -10.02 -6.03 17.81
C LEU A 284 -9.93 -7.35 17.04
N ARG A 285 -10.49 -7.40 15.83
CA ARG A 285 -10.36 -8.57 14.95
C ARG A 285 -8.90 -8.87 14.65
N GLN A 286 -8.09 -7.87 14.31
CA GLN A 286 -6.66 -8.07 14.03
C GLN A 286 -5.86 -8.49 15.29
N CYS A 287 -6.23 -7.99 16.47
CA CYS A 287 -5.60 -8.43 17.72
C CYS A 287 -5.97 -9.86 18.11
N LEU A 288 -7.21 -10.28 17.85
CA LEU A 288 -7.74 -11.58 18.27
C LEU A 288 -7.51 -12.70 17.25
N GLN A 289 -7.38 -12.37 15.96
CA GLN A 289 -7.06 -13.32 14.89
C GLN A 289 -5.59 -13.16 14.47
N GLY A 290 -4.66 -13.76 15.23
CA GLY A 290 -3.25 -13.78 14.85
C GLY A 290 -3.03 -14.59 13.57
N GLY A 291 -2.55 -13.95 12.49
CA GLY A 291 -2.10 -14.65 11.28
C GLY A 291 -2.42 -14.04 9.90
N LEU A 292 -3.12 -12.90 9.82
CA LEU A 292 -3.46 -12.22 8.55
C LEU A 292 -2.90 -10.79 8.43
N GLY A 293 -1.87 -10.47 9.21
CA GLY A 293 -1.10 -9.22 9.11
C GLY A 293 0.24 -9.39 8.41
#